data_AF-A0AAU5WPU5-F1
#
_entry.id   AF-A0AAU5WPU5-F1
#
_cell.length_a   1.000
_cell.length_b   1.000
_cell.length_c   1.000
_cell.angle_alpha   90.00
_cell.angle_beta   90.00
_cell.angle_gamma   90.00
#
_symmetry.space_group_name_H-M   'P 1'
#
loop_
_entity.id
_entity.type
_entity.pdbx_description
1 polymer ?
#
loop_
_entity_poly.entity_id
_entity_poly.type
_entity_poly.pdbx_seq_one_letter_code
_entity_poly.pdbx_strand_id
1 'polypeptide(L)'
;MALGPESLGGIPVALLIIWALGAAGWGAVLAGLRHGLRGRARGSALFAHVLTLAGAVFGCTVLGFGFLYVSIALTAEWWALALVTGFRPERLLDSGGLGRLAVWAVLTTAGILAAGALVL
;
A
#
# COMPACT_ATOMS: atom_id res chain seq x y z
N MET A 1 -2.14 -20.53 -29.86
CA MET A 1 -2.63 -19.64 -28.80
C MET A 1 -1.66 -18.48 -28.73
N ALA A 2 -1.98 -17.36 -29.37
CA ALA A 2 -1.08 -16.21 -29.46
C ALA A 2 -1.15 -15.42 -28.14
N LEU A 3 0.01 -15.17 -27.52
CA LEU A 3 0.12 -14.21 -26.42
C LEU A 3 -0.08 -12.83 -27.03
N GLY A 4 -1.23 -12.19 -26.76
CA GLY A 4 -1.41 -10.78 -27.10
C GLY A 4 -0.35 -9.93 -26.37
N PRO A 5 0.08 -8.78 -26.94
CA PRO A 5 1.12 -7.92 -26.36
C PRO A 5 0.81 -7.48 -24.91
N GLU A 6 -0.45 -7.56 -24.49
CA GLU A 6 -0.94 -7.31 -23.14
C GLU A 6 -0.68 -8.42 -22.11
N SER A 7 -0.13 -9.59 -22.48
CA SER A 7 0.06 -10.73 -21.57
C SER A 7 1.48 -11.30 -21.66
N LEU A 8 2.18 -11.34 -20.51
CA LEU A 8 3.47 -12.03 -20.36
C LEU A 8 3.23 -13.33 -19.60
N GLY A 9 3.38 -14.47 -20.27
CA GLY A 9 3.22 -15.79 -19.65
C GLY A 9 1.81 -16.08 -19.10
N GLY A 10 0.77 -15.44 -19.66
CA GLY A 10 -0.62 -15.56 -19.18
C GLY A 10 -1.00 -14.60 -18.05
N ILE A 11 -0.06 -13.77 -17.58
CA ILE A 11 -0.32 -12.72 -16.59
C ILE A 11 -0.54 -11.39 -17.34
N PRO A 12 -1.61 -10.64 -17.05
CA PRO A 12 -1.81 -9.30 -17.61
C PRO A 12 -0.64 -8.37 -17.27
N VAL A 13 -0.05 -7.71 -18.27
CA VAL A 13 1.07 -6.77 -18.09
C VAL A 13 0.73 -5.66 -17.10
N ALA A 14 -0.52 -5.17 -17.10
CA ALA A 14 -0.99 -4.16 -16.16
C ALA A 14 -0.85 -4.61 -14.69
N LEU A 15 -1.10 -5.90 -14.41
CA LEU A 15 -0.94 -6.46 -13.07
C LEU A 15 0.54 -6.44 -12.64
N LEU A 16 1.44 -6.82 -13.54
CA LEU A 16 2.89 -6.78 -13.29
C LEU A 16 3.36 -5.35 -13.02
N ILE A 17 2.86 -4.37 -13.78
CA ILE A 17 3.16 -2.95 -13.57
C ILE A 17 2.70 -2.50 -12.19
N ILE A 18 1.45 -2.82 -11.80
CA ILE A 18 0.91 -2.45 -10.48
C ILE A 18 1.75 -3.07 -9.36
N TRP A 19 2.13 -4.33 -9.48
CA TRP A 19 2.97 -5.00 -8.48
C TRP A 19 4.37 -4.40 -8.39
N ALA A 20 5.01 -4.11 -9.52
CA ALA A 20 6.31 -3.45 -9.55
C ALA A 20 6.23 -2.06 -8.91
N LEU A 21 5.19 -1.28 -9.24
CA LEU A 21 4.97 0.05 -8.71
C LEU A 21 4.65 0.02 -7.21
N GLY A 22 3.87 -0.97 -6.77
CA GLY A 22 3.56 -1.23 -5.36
C GLY A 22 4.80 -1.61 -4.57
N ALA A 23 5.62 -2.53 -5.08
CA ALA A 23 6.89 -2.90 -4.46
C ALA A 23 7.86 -1.71 -4.35
N ALA A 24 7.92 -0.87 -5.38
CA ALA A 24 8.73 0.34 -5.38
C ALA A 24 8.23 1.36 -4.34
N GLY A 25 6.92 1.62 -4.29
CA GLY A 25 6.30 2.54 -3.32
C GLY A 25 6.50 2.06 -1.89
N TRP A 26 6.25 0.78 -1.62
CA TRP A 26 6.49 0.16 -0.31
C TRP A 26 7.96 0.28 0.11
N GLY A 27 8.88 -0.01 -0.81
CA GLY A 27 10.32 0.10 -0.61
C GLY A 27 10.78 1.53 -0.32
N ALA A 28 10.21 2.53 -1.02
CA ALA A 28 10.50 3.94 -0.78
C ALA A 28 10.10 4.37 0.63
N VAL A 29 8.91 3.98 1.10
CA VAL A 29 8.45 4.25 2.47
C VAL A 29 9.34 3.54 3.48
N LEU A 30 9.66 2.27 3.25
CA LEU A 30 10.55 1.51 4.14
C LEU A 30 11.94 2.16 4.23
N ALA A 31 12.50 2.60 3.11
CA ALA A 31 13.77 3.30 3.07
C ALA A 31 13.70 4.61 3.88
N GLY A 32 12.66 5.42 3.68
CA GLY A 32 12.41 6.64 4.46
C GLY A 32 12.36 6.36 5.97
N LEU A 33 11.56 5.37 6.39
CA LEU A 33 11.44 4.97 7.81
C LEU A 33 12.79 4.50 8.38
N ARG A 34 13.56 3.72 7.62
CA ARG A 34 14.87 3.21 8.06
C ARG A 34 15.90 4.31 8.30
N HIS A 35 15.84 5.39 7.51
CA HIS A 35 16.78 6.51 7.57
C HIS A 35 16.34 7.62 8.54
N GLY A 36 15.04 7.89 8.61
CA GLY A 36 14.47 9.01 9.38
C GLY A 36 14.15 8.70 10.84
N LEU A 37 13.68 7.49 11.15
CA LEU A 37 13.30 7.14 12.54
C LEU A 37 14.51 6.74 13.36
N ARG A 38 14.65 7.35 14.54
CA ARG A 38 15.66 7.02 15.55
C ARG A 38 14.99 6.65 16.88
N GLY A 39 15.64 5.82 17.69
CA GLY A 39 15.16 5.42 19.01
C GLY A 39 14.16 4.25 19.01
N ARG A 40 13.48 4.05 20.15
CA ARG A 40 12.67 2.85 20.46
C ARG A 40 11.48 2.64 19.50
N ALA A 41 10.94 3.71 18.91
CA ALA A 41 9.80 3.61 17.98
C ALA A 41 10.16 3.06 16.59
N ARG A 42 11.45 2.99 16.24
CA ARG A 42 11.89 2.52 14.93
C ARG A 42 11.52 1.05 14.68
N GLY A 43 11.70 0.20 15.68
CA GLY A 43 11.43 -1.24 15.57
C GLY A 43 9.95 -1.52 15.31
N SER A 44 9.07 -0.91 16.11
CA SER A 44 7.61 -1.08 15.97
C SER A 44 7.08 -0.49 14.66
N ALA A 45 7.58 0.66 14.23
CA ALA A 45 7.18 1.27 12.96
C ALA A 45 7.57 0.42 11.74
N LEU A 46 8.80 -0.09 11.71
CA LEU A 46 9.25 -0.98 10.63
C LEU A 46 8.49 -2.30 10.63
N PHE A 47 8.24 -2.87 11.81
CA PHE A 47 7.46 -4.09 11.95
C PHE A 47 6.03 -3.90 11.45
N ALA A 48 5.36 -2.82 11.84
CA ALA A 48 4.01 -2.51 11.38
C ALA A 48 3.93 -2.31 9.86
N HIS A 49 4.94 -1.66 9.25
CA HIS A 49 5.02 -1.46 7.80
C HIS A 49 5.27 -2.75 7.01
N VAL A 50 5.99 -3.71 7.59
CA VAL A 50 6.14 -5.05 6.99
C VAL A 50 4.86 -5.85 7.16
N LEU A 51 4.23 -5.78 8.33
CA LEU A 51 3.00 -6.51 8.63
C LEU A 51 1.82 -6.07 7.75
N THR A 52 1.84 -4.85 7.21
CA THR A 52 0.79 -4.33 6.32
C THR A 52 0.61 -5.18 5.06
N LEU A 53 1.70 -5.73 4.50
CA LEU A 53 1.65 -6.65 3.36
C LEU A 53 0.95 -7.96 3.72
N ALA A 54 1.34 -8.58 4.84
CA ALA A 54 0.71 -9.81 5.30
C ALA A 54 -0.77 -9.58 5.64
N GLY A 55 -1.08 -8.48 6.34
CA GLY A 55 -2.44 -8.08 6.68
C GLY A 55 -3.32 -7.87 5.44
N ALA A 56 -2.78 -7.25 4.39
CA ALA A 56 -3.49 -7.07 3.12
C ALA A 56 -3.83 -8.41 2.45
N VAL A 57 -2.86 -9.34 2.38
CA VAL A 57 -3.07 -10.67 1.78
C VAL A 57 -4.10 -11.48 2.59
N PHE A 58 -3.92 -11.56 3.91
CA PHE A 58 -4.85 -12.28 4.79
C PHE A 58 -6.25 -11.64 4.78
N GLY A 59 -6.33 -10.31 4.81
CA GLY A 59 -7.59 -9.58 4.74
C GLY A 59 -8.36 -9.86 3.44
N CYS A 60 -7.68 -9.82 2.29
CA CYS A 60 -8.29 -10.21 1.01
C CYS A 60 -8.79 -11.65 1.04
N THR A 61 -8.01 -12.56 1.61
CA THR A 61 -8.33 -13.99 1.70
C THR A 61 -9.57 -14.24 2.56
N VAL A 62 -9.67 -13.57 3.71
CA VAL A 62 -10.80 -13.73 4.64
C VAL A 62 -12.07 -13.07 4.13
N LEU A 63 -11.95 -11.90 3.49
CA LEU A 63 -13.11 -11.12 3.03
C LEU A 63 -13.61 -11.53 1.64
N GLY A 64 -12.92 -12.45 0.96
CA GLY A 64 -13.24 -12.84 -0.42
C GLY A 64 -13.08 -11.70 -1.43
N PHE A 65 -12.33 -10.66 -1.08
CA PHE A 65 -12.18 -9.46 -1.88
C PHE A 65 -11.16 -9.66 -3.01
N GLY A 66 -11.38 -9.01 -4.17
CA GLY A 66 -10.46 -9.06 -5.28
C GLY A 66 -9.08 -8.50 -4.92
N PHE A 67 -8.06 -9.36 -4.85
CA PHE A 67 -6.67 -9.01 -4.53
C PHE A 67 -6.11 -7.87 -5.40
N LEU A 68 -6.64 -7.72 -6.62
CA LEU A 68 -6.28 -6.65 -7.56
C LEU A 68 -6.63 -5.26 -7.03
N TYR A 69 -7.86 -5.04 -6.56
CA TYR A 69 -8.31 -3.72 -6.10
C TYR A 69 -7.53 -3.26 -4.88
N VAL A 70 -7.26 -4.19 -3.95
CA VAL A 70 -6.43 -3.91 -2.78
C VAL A 70 -4.98 -3.61 -3.17
N SER A 71 -4.42 -4.33 -4.14
CA SER A 71 -3.08 -4.05 -4.66
C SER A 71 -2.97 -2.66 -5.28
N ILE A 72 -3.98 -2.23 -6.06
CA ILE A 72 -4.03 -0.89 -6.66
C ILE A 72 -4.10 0.17 -5.56
N ALA A 73 -5.01 0.00 -4.60
CA ALA A 73 -5.18 0.94 -3.51
C ALA A 73 -3.88 1.09 -2.71
N LEU A 74 -3.30 0.00 -2.21
CA LEU A 74 -2.05 0.04 -1.43
C LEU A 74 -0.90 0.69 -2.19
N THR A 75 -0.81 0.41 -3.50
CA THR A 75 0.18 1.07 -4.36
C THR A 75 0.00 2.58 -4.36
N ALA A 76 -1.23 3.05 -4.58
CA ALA A 76 -1.55 4.47 -4.51
C ALA A 76 -1.27 5.04 -3.12
N GLU A 77 -1.57 4.30 -2.05
CA GLU A 77 -1.36 4.77 -0.69
C GLU A 77 0.12 4.96 -0.33
N TRP A 78 0.99 4.03 -0.71
CA TRP A 78 2.42 4.16 -0.45
C TRP A 78 3.05 5.33 -1.20
N TRP A 79 2.65 5.54 -2.46
CA TRP A 79 3.13 6.70 -3.22
C TRP A 79 2.56 8.01 -2.69
N ALA A 80 1.29 8.05 -2.27
CA ALA A 80 0.71 9.23 -1.63
C ALA A 80 1.46 9.57 -0.33
N LEU A 81 1.74 8.56 0.50
CA LEU A 81 2.51 8.74 1.73
C LEU A 81 3.92 9.26 1.45
N ALA A 82 4.62 8.66 0.49
CA ALA A 82 5.95 9.10 0.08
C ALA A 82 5.94 10.55 -0.43
N LEU A 83 5.00 10.91 -1.31
CA LEU A 83 4.91 12.25 -1.88
C LEU A 83 4.52 13.32 -0.84
N VAL A 84 3.48 13.06 -0.04
CA VAL A 84 3.01 14.01 0.99
C VAL A 84 4.06 14.25 2.07
N THR A 85 4.88 13.25 2.36
CA THR A 85 5.95 13.38 3.36
C THR A 85 7.28 13.84 2.76
N GLY A 86 7.38 14.00 1.44
CA GLY A 86 8.63 14.32 0.75
C GLY A 86 9.70 13.24 0.95
N PHE A 87 9.30 11.97 0.91
CA PHE A 87 10.11 10.78 1.20
C PHE A 87 10.69 10.74 2.62
N ARG A 88 10.06 11.47 3.56
CA ARG A 88 10.43 11.55 4.97
C ARG A 88 9.25 11.18 5.87
N PRO A 89 8.84 9.89 5.89
CA PRO A 89 7.64 9.45 6.60
C PRO A 89 7.66 9.75 8.10
N GLU A 90 8.84 9.93 8.71
CA GLU A 90 9.02 10.38 10.08
C GLU A 90 8.32 11.71 10.39
N ARG A 91 8.17 12.61 9.40
CA ARG A 91 7.52 13.91 9.59
C ARG A 91 6.06 13.80 10.01
N LEU A 92 5.40 12.67 9.75
CA LEU A 92 4.04 12.40 10.20
C LEU A 92 3.94 12.26 11.71
N LEU A 93 5.01 11.81 12.37
CA LEU A 93 5.09 11.72 13.82
C LEU A 93 5.33 13.11 14.43
N ASP A 94 6.22 13.89 13.82
CA ASP A 94 6.59 15.22 14.33
C ASP A 94 5.48 16.26 14.13
N SER A 95 4.69 16.13 13.06
CA SER A 95 3.60 17.07 12.72
C SER A 95 2.24 16.71 13.33
N GLY A 96 2.14 15.60 14.07
CA GLY A 96 0.85 15.10 14.57
C GLY A 96 -0.11 14.61 13.46
N GLY A 97 0.41 14.35 12.25
CA GLY A 97 -0.38 13.98 11.07
C GLY A 97 -1.03 12.60 11.14
N LEU A 98 -0.73 11.80 12.16
CA LEU A 98 -1.24 10.44 12.34
C LEU A 98 -2.78 10.35 12.37
N GLY A 99 -3.45 11.29 13.03
CA GLY A 99 -4.92 11.29 13.11
C GLY A 99 -5.58 11.48 11.74
N ARG A 100 -5.05 12.41 10.93
CA ARG A 100 -5.52 12.65 9.56
C ARG A 100 -5.25 11.46 8.65
N LEU A 101 -4.14 10.77 8.87
CA LEU A 101 -3.76 9.57 8.11
C LEU A 101 -4.64 8.37 8.47
N ALA A 102 -4.96 8.20 9.76
CA ALA A 102 -5.91 7.20 10.21
C ALA A 102 -7.30 7.43 9.62
N VAL A 103 -7.80 8.68 9.64
CA VAL A 103 -9.07 9.05 8.99
C VAL A 103 -9.03 8.74 7.50
N TRP A 104 -7.95 9.12 6.82
CA TRP A 104 -7.80 8.87 5.40
C TRP A 104 -7.72 7.37 5.05
N ALA A 105 -7.02 6.57 5.86
CA ALA A 105 -6.95 5.12 5.68
C ALA A 105 -8.32 4.45 5.93
N VAL A 106 -9.08 4.91 6.93
CA VAL A 106 -10.46 4.46 7.18
C VAL A 106 -11.36 4.80 5.99
N LEU A 107 -11.28 6.03 5.49
CA LEU A 107 -12.07 6.48 4.34
C LEU A 107 -11.71 5.70 3.07
N THR A 108 -10.43 5.42 2.85
CA THR A 108 -9.95 4.65 1.70
C THR A 108 -10.40 3.20 1.80
N THR A 109 -10.28 2.58 2.98
CA THR A 109 -10.79 1.22 3.24
C THR A 109 -12.29 1.14 3.02
N ALA A 110 -13.06 2.10 3.57
CA ALA A 110 -14.50 2.16 3.39
C ALA A 110 -14.87 2.36 1.91
N GLY A 111 -14.15 3.22 1.19
CA GLY A 111 -14.33 3.45 -0.24
C GLY A 111 -14.06 2.20 -1.09
N ILE A 112 -12.99 1.44 -0.77
CA ILE A 112 -12.68 0.18 -1.43
C ILE A 112 -13.79 -0.84 -1.18
N LEU A 113 -14.22 -1.01 0.07
CA LEU A 113 -15.30 -1.93 0.44
C LEU A 113 -16.61 -1.56 -0.27
N ALA A 114 -16.97 -0.28 -0.29
CA ALA A 114 -18.15 0.22 -0.98
C ALA A 114 -18.06 0.01 -2.50
N ALA A 115 -16.90 0.29 -3.11
CA ALA A 115 -16.68 0.07 -4.54
C ALA A 115 -16.78 -1.41 -4.90
N GLY A 116 -16.18 -2.32 -4.11
CA GLY A 116 -16.31 -3.75 -4.36
C GLY A 116 -17.73 -4.27 -4.15
N ALA A 117 -18.46 -3.73 -3.16
CA ALA A 117 -19.89 -4.06 -2.96
C ALA A 117 -20.80 -3.54 -4.09
N LEU A 118 -20.35 -2.55 -4.87
CA LEU A 118 -21.07 -2.05 -6.05
C LEU A 118 -20.74 -2.82 -7.34
N VAL A 119 -19.62 -3.55 -7.37
CA VAL A 119 -19.15 -4.31 -8.54
C VAL A 119 -19.60 -5.79 -8.48
N LEU A 120 -19.79 -6.32 -7.27
CA LEU A 120 -20.37 -7.65 -7.01
C LEU A 120 -21.91 -7.59 -7.01
#